data_AF-A0A7S2HGX6-F1
#
_entry.id   AF-A0A7S2HGX6-F1
#
_cell.length_a   1.000
_cell.length_b   1.000
_cell.length_c   1.000
_cell.angle_alpha   90.00
_cell.angle_beta   90.00
_cell.angle_gamma   90.00
#
_symmetry.space_group_name_H-M   'P 1'
#
loop_
_entity.id
_entity.type
_entity.pdbx_description
1 polymer ?
#
loop_
_entity_poly.entity_id
_entity_poly.type
_entity_poly.pdbx_seq_one_letter_code
_entity_poly.pdbx_strand_id
1 'polypeptide(L)'
;GTISVDGVDISKLGLHKVRGGMSVIPQTPVLFSGCTIKENLDPFCQYDESSIRAALSDVQMMHEIDEIPEGLNSYICDGGSNFSAGQRQLICLARAILRKSKIL
;
A
#
# COMPACT_ATOMS: atom_id res chain seq x y z
N GLY A 1 2.70 -30.87 3.50
CA GLY A 1 1.31 -30.40 3.54
C GLY A 1 1.03 -29.58 2.31
N THR A 2 -0.22 -29.52 1.85
CA THR A 2 -0.67 -28.71 0.70
C THR A 2 -1.55 -27.56 1.19
N ILE A 3 -1.45 -26.41 0.53
CA ILE A 3 -2.26 -25.22 0.83
C ILE A 3 -3.11 -24.95 -0.41
N SER A 4 -4.42 -24.82 -0.24
CA SER A 4 -5.36 -24.50 -1.32
C SER A 4 -6.03 -23.14 -1.08
N VAL A 5 -6.20 -22.38 -2.16
CA VAL A 5 -6.99 -21.14 -2.20
C VAL A 5 -8.15 -21.39 -3.16
N ASP A 6 -9.39 -21.20 -2.71
CA ASP A 6 -10.61 -21.50 -3.47
C ASP A 6 -10.65 -22.94 -4.04
N GLY A 7 -10.09 -23.91 -3.31
CA GLY A 7 -10.01 -25.31 -3.73
C GLY A 7 -8.90 -25.63 -4.74
N VAL A 8 -8.10 -24.64 -5.15
CA VAL A 8 -6.95 -24.81 -6.05
C VAL A 8 -5.65 -24.85 -5.24
N ASP A 9 -4.85 -25.91 -5.45
CA ASP A 9 -3.51 -26.02 -4.85
C ASP A 9 -2.58 -24.93 -5.40
N ILE A 10 -2.03 -24.10 -4.50
CA ILE A 10 -1.17 -22.98 -4.88
C ILE A 10 0.17 -23.43 -5.47
N SER A 11 0.62 -24.66 -5.19
CA SER A 11 1.86 -25.22 -5.75
C SER A 11 1.78 -25.44 -7.26
N LYS A 12 0.56 -25.54 -7.80
CA LYS A 12 0.29 -25.67 -9.24
C LYS A 12 0.17 -24.33 -9.96
N LEU A 13 0.12 -23.22 -9.21
CA LEU A 13 0.00 -21.88 -9.74
C LEU A 13 1.37 -21.19 -9.75
N GLY A 14 1.63 -20.40 -10.80
CA GLY A 14 2.85 -19.58 -10.86
C GLY A 14 2.87 -18.56 -9.72
N LEU A 15 4.02 -18.43 -9.07
CA LEU A 15 4.21 -17.63 -7.84
C LEU A 15 3.77 -16.17 -7.99
N HIS A 16 3.95 -15.59 -9.18
CA HIS A 16 3.50 -14.23 -9.52
C HIS A 16 1.97 -14.11 -9.58
N LYS A 17 1.25 -15.14 -10.06
CA LYS A 17 -0.22 -15.14 -10.10
C LYS A 17 -0.83 -15.16 -8.70
N VAL A 18 -0.25 -15.97 -7.81
CA VAL A 18 -0.69 -16.04 -6.42
C VAL A 18 -0.42 -14.72 -5.70
N ARG A 19 0.82 -14.19 -5.79
CA ARG A 19 1.20 -12.92 -5.14
C ARG A 19 0.47 -11.69 -5.68
N GLY A 20 0.08 -11.69 -6.96
CA GLY A 20 -0.70 -10.58 -7.53
C GLY A 20 -2.15 -10.51 -7.00
N GLY A 21 -2.70 -11.64 -6.53
CA GLY A 21 -4.04 -11.70 -5.95
C GLY A 21 -4.11 -11.42 -4.45
N MET A 22 -2.95 -11.24 -3.79
CA MET A 22 -2.82 -11.08 -2.34
C MET A 22 -2.15 -9.74 -2.01
N SER A 23 -2.72 -9.02 -1.06
CA SER A 23 -1.99 -7.97 -0.34
C SER A 23 -1.59 -8.49 1.03
N VAL A 24 -0.51 -7.93 1.58
CA VAL A 24 -0.04 -8.27 2.92
C VAL A 24 0.26 -6.97 3.63
N ILE A 25 -0.32 -6.80 4.82
CA ILE A 25 -0.01 -5.68 5.71
C ILE A 25 0.95 -6.22 6.78
N PRO A 26 2.24 -5.82 6.77
CA PRO A 26 3.19 -6.29 7.78
C PRO A 26 2.83 -5.74 9.16
N GLN A 27 3.10 -6.49 10.23
CA GLN A 27 2.86 -6.04 11.60
C GLN A 27 3.66 -4.78 11.97
N THR A 28 4.83 -4.59 11.35
CA THR A 28 5.61 -3.35 11.41
C THR A 28 5.50 -2.65 10.05
N PRO A 29 4.88 -1.46 9.97
CA PRO A 29 4.81 -0.68 8.73
C PRO A 29 6.21 -0.34 8.24
N VAL A 30 6.49 -0.67 6.97
CA VAL A 30 7.75 -0.29 6.32
C VAL A 30 7.43 0.67 5.18
N LEU A 31 7.91 1.90 5.32
CA LEU A 31 7.90 2.88 4.24
C LEU A 31 9.31 2.98 3.66
N PHE A 32 9.40 2.95 2.33
CA PHE A 32 10.63 3.20 1.61
C PHE A 32 10.95 4.69 1.64
N SER A 33 12.22 4.98 1.89
CA SER A 33 12.76 6.33 1.98
C SER A 33 13.37 6.76 0.66
N GLY A 34 13.47 8.08 0.43
CA GLY A 34 14.00 8.62 -0.82
C GLY A 34 13.01 8.57 -2.00
N CYS A 35 11.75 8.22 -1.72
CA CYS A 35 10.64 8.31 -2.67
C CYS A 35 9.51 9.17 -2.10
N THR A 36 8.60 9.60 -2.96
CA THR A 36 7.40 10.34 -2.60
C THR A 36 6.34 9.45 -1.94
N ILE A 37 5.36 10.05 -1.27
CA ILE A 37 4.18 9.34 -0.76
C ILE A 37 3.48 8.58 -1.89
N LYS A 38 3.31 9.24 -3.04
CA LYS A 38 2.71 8.65 -4.24
C LYS A 38 3.44 7.39 -4.69
N GLU A 39 4.77 7.43 -4.80
CA GLU A 39 5.58 6.27 -5.20
C GLU A 39 5.57 5.15 -4.16
N ASN A 40 5.41 5.48 -2.88
CA ASN A 40 5.28 4.46 -1.85
C ASN A 40 3.93 3.73 -1.94
N LEU A 41 2.86 4.47 -2.28
CA LEU A 41 1.51 3.93 -2.49
C LEU A 41 1.43 3.11 -3.79
N ASP A 42 2.04 3.61 -4.86
CA ASP A 42 2.04 3.02 -6.19
C ASP A 42 3.44 3.04 -6.84
N PRO A 43 4.32 2.10 -6.48
CA PRO A 43 5.71 2.06 -6.98
C PRO A 43 5.82 1.71 -8.46
N PHE A 44 4.73 1.25 -9.09
CA PHE A 44 4.71 0.87 -10.50
C PHE A 44 3.91 1.84 -11.37
N CYS A 45 3.43 2.95 -10.80
CA CYS A 45 2.62 3.96 -11.47
C CYS A 45 1.46 3.36 -12.27
N GLN A 46 0.78 2.36 -11.69
CA GLN A 46 -0.35 1.65 -12.31
C GLN A 46 -1.69 2.34 -12.09
N TYR A 47 -1.77 3.25 -11.13
CA TYR A 47 -3.00 3.91 -10.72
C TYR A 47 -2.91 5.42 -10.99
N ASP A 48 -4.05 6.00 -11.35
CA ASP A 48 -4.20 7.42 -11.50
C ASP A 48 -4.28 8.11 -10.13
N GLU A 49 -4.03 9.42 -10.10
CA GLU A 49 -4.01 10.17 -8.83
C GLU A 49 -5.37 10.17 -8.13
N SER A 50 -6.48 10.11 -8.87
CA SER A 50 -7.81 10.08 -8.26
C SER A 50 -8.06 8.78 -7.50
N SER A 51 -7.58 7.64 -8.03
CA SER A 51 -7.61 6.35 -7.33
C SER A 51 -6.75 6.36 -6.05
N ILE A 52 -5.58 7.01 -6.09
CA ILE A 52 -4.70 7.14 -4.92
C ILE A 52 -5.37 8.00 -3.84
N ARG A 53 -5.95 9.15 -4.23
CA ARG A 53 -6.69 10.03 -3.31
C ARG A 53 -7.92 9.33 -2.71
N ALA A 54 -8.64 8.54 -3.50
CA ALA A 54 -9.76 7.74 -3.00
C ALA A 54 -9.31 6.73 -1.94
N ALA A 55 -8.23 5.97 -2.22
CA ALA A 55 -7.69 5.00 -1.26
C ALA A 55 -7.20 5.66 0.05
N LEU A 56 -6.62 6.85 -0.04
CA LEU A 56 -6.23 7.65 1.14
C LEU A 56 -7.45 8.22 1.88
N SER A 57 -8.53 8.55 1.17
CA SER A 57 -9.78 9.01 1.76
C SER A 57 -10.45 7.88 2.54
N ASP A 58 -10.42 6.65 2.02
CA ASP A 58 -10.99 5.47 2.67
C ASP A 58 -10.32 5.15 4.02
N VAL A 59 -9.02 5.48 4.15
CA VAL A 59 -8.27 5.34 5.40
C VAL A 59 -8.19 6.63 6.24
N GLN A 60 -9.00 7.64 5.87
CA GLN A 60 -9.07 8.94 6.56
C GLN A 60 -7.75 9.71 6.62
N MET A 61 -6.84 9.49 5.66
CA MET A 61 -5.51 10.11 5.66
C MET A 61 -5.40 11.33 4.73
N MET A 62 -6.45 11.64 3.96
CA MET A 62 -6.44 12.77 3.02
C MET A 62 -6.24 14.13 3.72
N HIS A 63 -6.75 14.30 4.94
CA HIS A 63 -6.60 15.55 5.67
C HIS A 63 -5.13 15.83 5.99
N GLU A 64 -4.39 14.82 6.48
CA GLU A 64 -2.97 14.96 6.75
C GLU A 64 -2.15 15.16 5.48
N ILE A 65 -2.55 14.58 4.35
CA ILE A 65 -1.88 14.82 3.05
C ILE A 65 -2.10 16.25 2.58
N ASP A 66 -3.32 16.78 2.69
CA ASP A 66 -3.65 18.13 2.24
C ASP A 66 -2.99 19.21 3.13
N GLU A 67 -2.65 18.90 4.39
CA GLU A 67 -1.86 19.77 5.26
C GLU A 67 -0.37 19.82 4.89
N ILE A 68 0.14 18.83 4.14
CA ILE A 68 1.53 18.82 3.68
C ILE A 68 1.64 19.70 2.43
N PRO A 69 2.53 20.71 2.38
CA PRO A 69 2.64 21.64 1.24
C PRO A 69 2.83 20.96 -0.12
N GLU A 70 3.59 19.87 -0.15
CA GLU A 70 3.87 19.07 -1.36
C GLU A 70 2.87 17.94 -1.59
N GLY A 71 1.91 17.74 -0.66
CA GLY A 71 0.90 16.69 -0.69
C GLY A 71 1.47 15.31 -1.01
N LEU A 72 0.91 14.66 -2.03
CA LEU A 72 1.33 13.33 -2.51
C LEU A 72 2.77 13.29 -3.04
N ASN A 73 3.33 14.42 -3.45
CA ASN A 73 4.71 14.53 -3.94
C ASN A 73 5.71 14.78 -2.80
N SER A 74 5.25 14.85 -1.56
CA SER A 74 6.13 14.95 -0.40
C SER A 74 7.01 13.72 -0.26
N TYR A 75 8.28 13.92 0.09
CA TYR A 75 9.24 12.85 0.27
C TYR A 75 9.06 12.15 1.62
N ILE A 76 9.27 10.84 1.62
CA ILE A 76 9.32 10.02 2.84
C ILE A 76 10.75 10.02 3.38
N CYS A 77 10.92 10.49 4.61
CA CYS A 77 12.20 10.47 5.33
C CYS A 77 12.62 9.03 5.69
N ASP A 78 13.83 8.85 6.21
CA ASP A 78 14.34 7.53 6.61
C ASP A 78 13.35 6.76 7.49
N GLY A 79 12.92 5.58 7.00
CA GLY A 79 11.93 4.70 7.62
C GLY A 79 10.51 5.27 7.79
N GLY A 80 10.17 6.39 7.13
CA GLY A 80 8.91 7.09 7.37
C GLY A 80 8.86 7.79 8.73
N SER A 81 10.02 8.30 9.19
CA SER A 81 10.16 9.06 10.44
C SER A 81 9.34 10.35 10.48
N ASN A 82 8.95 10.89 9.33
CA ASN A 82 8.03 12.03 9.20
C ASN A 82 6.55 11.69 9.48
N PHE A 83 6.22 10.41 9.68
CA PHE A 83 4.87 9.95 10.02
C PHE A 83 4.84 9.29 11.40
N SER A 84 3.72 9.42 12.10
CA SER A 84 3.47 8.65 13.32
C SER A 84 3.33 7.15 13.01
N ALA A 85 3.45 6.30 14.03
CA ALA A 85 3.27 4.86 13.86
C ALA A 85 1.88 4.51 13.29
N GLY A 86 0.84 5.21 13.72
CA GLY A 86 -0.52 5.05 13.19
C GLY A 86 -0.64 5.50 11.73
N GLN A 87 -0.08 6.65 11.37
CA GLN A 87 -0.08 7.13 9.99
C GLN A 87 0.66 6.16 9.05
N ARG A 88 1.79 5.58 9.49
CA ARG A 88 2.47 4.55 8.70
C ARG A 88 1.59 3.30 8.49
N GLN A 89 0.81 2.89 9.49
CA GLN A 89 -0.16 1.80 9.32
C GLN A 89 -1.25 2.16 8.31
N LEU A 90 -1.79 3.39 8.37
CA LEU A 90 -2.79 3.85 7.41
C LEU A 90 -2.24 3.93 5.97
N ILE A 91 -0.97 4.32 5.79
CA ILE A 91 -0.30 4.26 4.48
C ILE A 91 -0.22 2.81 3.97
N CYS A 92 0.17 1.86 4.83
CA CYS A 92 0.20 0.45 4.45
C CYS A 92 -1.20 -0.09 4.13
N LEU A 93 -2.24 0.38 4.83
CA LEU A 93 -3.62 0.01 4.55
C LEU A 93 -4.10 0.60 3.22
N ALA A 94 -3.82 1.88 2.94
CA ALA A 94 -4.13 2.53 1.68
C ALA A 94 -3.50 1.79 0.49
N ARG A 95 -2.24 1.33 0.63
CA ARG A 95 -1.56 0.47 -0.36
C ARG A 95 -2.32 -0.82 -0.64
N ALA A 96 -2.84 -1.46 0.40
CA ALA A 96 -3.57 -2.71 0.26
C ALA A 96 -4.95 -2.50 -0.39
N ILE A 97 -5.64 -1.41 -0.05
CA ILE A 97 -6.91 -0.99 -0.67
C ILE A 97 -6.71 -0.67 -2.15
N LEU A 98 -5.66 0.11 -2.48
CA LEU A 98 -5.35 0.50 -3.86
C LEU A 98 -5.11 -0.71 -4.77
N ARG A 99 -4.46 -1.76 -4.24
CA ARG A 99 -4.21 -3.01 -4.97
C ARG A 99 -5.47 -3.85 -5.25
N LYS A 100 -6.60 -3.60 -4.59
CA LYS A 100 -7.87 -4.34 -4.78
C LYS A 100 -7.70 -5.86 -4.77
N SER A 101 -6.78 -6.38 -3.95
CA SER A 101 -6.54 -7.80 -3.84
C SER A 101 -7.73 -8.51 -3.21
N LYS A 102 -8.05 -9.72 -3.67
CA LYS A 102 -9.15 -10.52 -3.11
C LYS A 102 -8.84 -11.08 -1.72
N ILE A 103 -7.56 -11.10 -1.35
CA ILE A 103 -7.05 -11.63 -0.09
C ILE A 103 -6.15 -10.55 0.53
N LEU A 104 -6.37 -10.26 1.81
CA LEU A 104 -5.69 -9.25 2.65
C LEU A 104 -4.96 -9.92 3.82
#